data_AF-A0A671MZ62-F1
#
_entry.id   AF-A0A671MZ62-F1
#
_cell.length_a   1.000
_cell.length_b   1.000
_cell.length_c   1.000
_cell.angle_alpha   90.00
_cell.angle_beta   90.00
_cell.angle_gamma   90.00
#
_symmetry.space_group_name_H-M   'P 1'
#
loop_
_entity.id
_entity.type
_entity.pdbx_description
1 polymer ?
#
loop_
_entity_poly.entity_id
_entity_poly.type
_entity_poly.pdbx_seq_one_letter_code
_entity_poly.pdbx_strand_id
1 'polypeptide(L)'
;MLILFMVFMVQFSVSCACLAINKEQQNLLLEIGWNKSESMQEDLERSLDCCDFLEVNYNESCVATCFKNQTCRPCSVIIQAYADDALQFVGGVSLFFSFTEILGVWLAHRYRNQKDHRQNPGAFI
;
A
#
# COMPACT_ATOMS: atom_id res chain seq x y z
N MET A 1 -0.51 -0.54 -25.36
CA MET A 1 -0.11 0.88 -25.25
C MET A 1 -1.06 1.59 -24.30
N LEU A 2 -2.32 1.87 -24.69
CA LEU A 2 -3.27 2.63 -23.86
C LEU A 2 -3.57 2.02 -22.48
N ILE A 3 -3.78 0.70 -22.40
CA ILE A 3 -4.07 0.03 -21.12
C ILE A 3 -2.89 0.16 -20.14
N LEU A 4 -1.67 -0.13 -20.59
CA LEU A 4 -0.45 0.02 -19.77
C LEU A 4 -0.26 1.48 -19.31
N PHE A 5 -0.55 2.45 -20.19
CA PHE A 5 -0.50 3.86 -19.80
C PHE A 5 -1.53 4.22 -18.72
N MET A 6 -2.76 3.68 -18.79
CA MET A 6 -3.77 3.88 -17.75
C MET A 6 -3.37 3.24 -16.42
N VAL A 7 -2.80 2.03 -16.46
CA VAL A 7 -2.29 1.34 -15.28
C VAL A 7 -1.17 2.16 -14.63
N PHE A 8 -0.22 2.66 -15.43
CA PHE A 8 0.83 3.58 -14.97
C PHE A 8 0.26 4.79 -14.23
N MET A 9 -0.75 5.47 -14.77
CA MET A 9 -1.33 6.67 -14.16
C MET A 9 -1.96 6.36 -12.78
N VAL A 10 -2.62 5.22 -12.65
CA VAL A 10 -3.22 4.80 -11.37
C VAL A 10 -2.14 4.38 -10.38
N GLN A 11 -1.16 3.58 -10.79
CA GLN A 11 -0.09 3.12 -9.91
C GLN A 11 0.78 4.28 -9.42
N PHE A 12 1.15 5.20 -10.31
CA PHE A 12 1.93 6.37 -9.95
C PHE A 12 1.18 7.27 -8.97
N SER A 13 -0.12 7.51 -9.18
CA SER A 13 -0.92 8.34 -8.26
C SER A 13 -1.08 7.69 -6.89
N VAL A 14 -1.37 6.39 -6.82
CA VAL A 14 -1.47 5.65 -5.55
C VAL A 14 -0.12 5.62 -4.83
N SER A 15 0.98 5.38 -5.55
CA SER A 15 2.33 5.37 -4.96
C SER A 15 2.69 6.70 -4.32
N CYS A 16 2.42 7.81 -5.03
CA CYS A 16 2.63 9.16 -4.51
C CYS A 16 1.73 9.44 -3.29
N ALA A 17 0.48 8.97 -3.30
CA ALA A 17 -0.41 9.12 -2.16
C ALA A 17 0.08 8.34 -0.92
N CYS A 18 0.55 7.10 -1.10
CA CYS A 18 1.12 6.28 -0.03
C CYS A 18 2.40 6.90 0.57
N LEU A 19 3.21 7.59 -0.23
CA LEU A 19 4.43 8.27 0.25
C LEU A 19 4.16 9.63 0.89
N ALA A 20 3.04 10.28 0.55
CA ALA A 20 2.71 11.64 1.01
C ALA A 20 1.81 11.69 2.25
N ILE A 21 1.24 10.56 2.67
CA ILE A 21 0.33 10.49 3.82
C ILE A 21 1.08 10.76 5.12
N ASN A 22 0.54 11.66 5.95
CA ASN A 22 1.10 11.99 7.25
C ASN A 22 0.45 11.17 8.38
N LYS A 23 1.12 11.12 9.55
CA LYS A 23 0.65 10.39 10.74
C LYS A 23 -0.75 10.79 11.18
N GLU A 24 -1.09 12.08 11.16
CA GLU A 24 -2.43 12.53 11.56
C GLU A 24 -3.54 11.98 10.65
N GLN A 25 -3.31 11.96 9.33
CA GLN A 25 -4.25 11.40 8.36
C GLN A 25 -4.37 9.89 8.50
N GLN A 26 -3.25 9.23 8.80
CA GLN A 26 -3.21 7.80 9.09
C GLN A 26 -4.02 7.48 10.35
N ASN A 27 -3.87 8.25 11.43
CA ASN A 27 -4.59 8.05 12.69
C ASN A 27 -6.09 8.15 12.50
N LEU A 28 -6.54 9.18 11.80
CA LEU A 28 -7.96 9.35 11.48
C LEU A 28 -8.51 8.16 10.70
N LEU A 29 -7.78 7.68 9.70
CA LEU A 29 -8.21 6.54 8.89
C LEU A 29 -8.27 5.25 9.70
N LEU A 30 -7.29 5.04 10.59
CA LEU A 30 -7.23 3.90 11.49
C LEU A 30 -8.34 3.95 12.55
N GLU A 31 -8.69 5.12 13.07
CA GLU A 31 -9.78 5.30 14.03
C GLU A 31 -11.14 4.96 13.39
N ILE A 32 -11.38 5.45 12.17
CA ILE A 32 -12.57 5.12 11.39
C ILE A 32 -12.61 3.61 11.07
N GLY A 33 -11.46 3.02 10.74
CA GLY A 33 -11.33 1.59 10.47
C GLY A 33 -11.58 0.74 11.71
N TRP A 34 -11.05 1.17 12.86
CA TRP A 34 -11.22 0.52 14.15
C TRP A 34 -12.70 0.47 14.53
N ASN A 35 -13.41 1.60 14.46
CA ASN A 35 -14.82 1.68 14.85
C ASN A 35 -15.81 1.00 13.88
N LYS A 36 -15.32 0.32 12.84
CA LYS A 36 -16.18 -0.29 11.82
C LYS A 36 -16.62 -1.71 12.14
N SER A 37 -15.79 -2.48 12.84
CA SER A 37 -16.04 -3.91 13.04
C SER A 37 -15.33 -4.44 14.29
N GLU A 38 -16.12 -4.88 15.27
CA GLU A 38 -15.66 -5.50 16.53
C GLU A 38 -14.81 -6.75 16.27
N SER A 39 -15.21 -7.62 15.33
CA SER A 39 -14.42 -8.81 14.97
C SER A 39 -13.02 -8.46 14.43
N MET A 40 -12.89 -7.34 13.72
CA MET A 40 -11.59 -6.89 13.23
C MET A 40 -10.72 -6.32 14.35
N GLN A 41 -11.34 -5.74 15.38
CA GLN A 41 -10.64 -5.33 16.60
C GLN A 41 -10.09 -6.56 17.31
N GLU A 42 -10.91 -7.58 17.57
CA GLU A 42 -10.48 -8.81 18.25
C GLU A 42 -9.31 -9.50 17.53
N ASP A 43 -9.34 -9.58 16.20
CA ASP A 43 -8.26 -10.15 15.40
C ASP A 43 -6.96 -9.33 15.50
N LEU A 44 -7.06 -8.00 15.52
CA LEU A 44 -5.92 -7.11 15.68
C LEU A 44 -5.33 -7.20 17.10
N GLU A 45 -6.18 -7.18 18.12
CA GLU A 45 -5.75 -7.32 19.52
C GLU A 45 -5.02 -8.64 19.74
N ARG A 46 -5.53 -9.73 19.16
CA ARG A 46 -4.91 -11.06 19.24
C ARG A 46 -3.61 -11.15 18.44
N SER A 47 -3.54 -10.54 17.26
CA SER A 47 -2.39 -10.64 16.36
C SER A 47 -1.23 -9.72 16.78
N LEU A 48 -1.55 -8.53 17.27
CA LEU A 48 -0.58 -7.49 17.64
C LEU A 48 -0.28 -7.44 19.15
N ASP A 49 -0.96 -8.26 19.95
CA ASP A 49 -0.85 -8.32 21.42
C ASP A 49 -0.98 -6.92 22.06
N CYS A 50 -2.06 -6.23 21.69
CA CYS A 50 -2.45 -4.89 22.13
C CYS A 50 -3.94 -4.87 22.50
N CYS A 51 -4.39 -3.84 23.21
CA CYS A 51 -5.81 -3.71 23.57
C CYS A 51 -6.27 -2.26 23.42
N ASP A 52 -7.50 -2.08 22.95
CA ASP A 52 -8.13 -0.78 22.71
C ASP A 52 -7.33 0.13 21.75
N PHE A 53 -7.96 1.17 21.21
CA PHE A 53 -7.33 2.04 20.24
C PHE A 53 -6.40 3.07 20.88
N LEU A 54 -6.90 3.91 21.79
CA LEU A 54 -6.15 5.05 22.37
C LEU A 54 -5.54 4.76 23.73
N GLU A 55 -6.32 4.20 24.66
CA GLU A 55 -5.91 3.92 26.03
C GLU A 55 -6.41 2.55 26.45
N VAL A 56 -5.60 1.78 27.18
CA VAL A 56 -5.99 0.43 27.60
C VAL A 56 -6.92 0.52 28.80
N ASN A 57 -8.18 0.16 28.61
CA ASN A 57 -9.14 0.03 29.71
C ASN A 57 -9.18 -1.42 30.24
N TYR A 58 -8.67 -1.64 31.46
CA TYR A 58 -8.72 -2.96 32.11
C TYR A 58 -10.08 -3.35 32.68
N ASN A 59 -11.08 -2.46 32.62
CA ASN A 59 -12.46 -2.79 33.00
C ASN A 59 -13.20 -3.55 31.89
N GLU A 60 -12.71 -3.49 30.66
CA GLU A 60 -13.25 -4.22 29.51
C GLU A 60 -12.49 -5.52 29.29
N SER A 61 -13.06 -6.46 28.54
CA SER A 61 -12.40 -7.72 28.21
C SER A 61 -11.69 -7.63 26.86
N CYS A 62 -10.40 -7.90 26.82
CA CYS A 62 -9.58 -7.95 25.61
C CYS A 62 -9.07 -9.38 25.35
N VAL A 63 -8.95 -9.76 24.07
CA VAL A 63 -8.55 -11.13 23.64
C VAL A 63 -7.03 -11.34 23.70
N ALA A 64 -6.25 -10.26 23.76
CA ALA A 64 -4.80 -10.29 23.78
C ALA A 64 -4.20 -11.02 25.00
N THR A 65 -3.00 -11.59 24.84
CA THR A 65 -2.32 -12.30 25.93
C THR A 65 -1.75 -11.32 26.95
N CYS A 66 -1.32 -10.14 26.49
CA CYS A 66 -0.84 -9.05 27.34
C CYS A 66 -1.86 -8.62 28.40
N PHE A 67 -3.16 -8.83 28.16
CA PHE A 67 -4.24 -8.34 29.03
C PHE A 67 -4.21 -9.05 30.38
N LYS A 68 -3.87 -10.34 30.38
CA LYS A 68 -3.73 -11.16 31.60
C LYS A 68 -2.63 -10.65 32.54
N ASN A 69 -1.59 -10.06 31.98
CA ASN A 69 -0.43 -9.55 32.72
C ASN A 69 -0.52 -8.06 33.02
N GLN A 70 -1.57 -7.36 32.55
CA GLN A 70 -1.73 -5.91 32.66
C GLN A 70 -0.53 -5.11 32.08
N THR A 71 0.08 -5.64 31.02
CA THR A 71 1.23 -5.01 30.33
C THR A 71 0.90 -4.57 28.91
N CYS A 72 -0.38 -4.49 28.55
CA CYS A 72 -0.78 -4.11 27.20
C CYS A 72 -0.45 -2.66 26.89
N ARG A 73 -0.23 -2.40 25.61
CA ARG A 73 -0.14 -1.06 25.04
C ARG A 73 -1.34 -0.81 24.12
N PRO A 74 -1.70 0.46 23.90
CA PRO A 74 -2.78 0.81 22.98
C PRO A 74 -2.41 0.42 21.54
N CYS A 75 -3.38 -0.11 20.80
CA CYS A 75 -3.17 -0.60 19.44
C CYS A 75 -2.82 0.52 18.45
N SER A 76 -3.30 1.76 18.68
CA SER A 76 -3.04 2.90 17.78
C SER A 76 -1.55 3.10 17.50
N VAL A 77 -0.69 3.06 18.52
CA VAL A 77 0.75 3.30 18.38
C VAL A 77 1.41 2.21 17.53
N ILE A 78 1.01 0.95 17.74
CA ILE A 78 1.58 -0.20 17.04
C ILE A 78 1.14 -0.19 15.58
N ILE A 79 -0.17 -0.03 15.33
CA ILE A 79 -0.74 -0.04 13.99
C ILE A 79 -0.21 1.15 13.17
N GLN A 80 -0.06 2.33 13.77
CA GLN A 80 0.54 3.49 13.10
C GLN A 80 1.96 3.21 12.64
N ALA A 81 2.82 2.68 13.52
CA ALA A 81 4.19 2.39 13.17
C ALA A 81 4.28 1.38 12.02
N TYR A 82 3.49 0.31 12.07
CA TYR A 82 3.42 -0.67 10.98
C TYR A 82 2.88 -0.08 9.68
N ALA A 83 1.84 0.76 9.77
CA ALA A 83 1.23 1.37 8.59
C ALA A 83 2.16 2.38 7.92
N ASP A 84 2.91 3.18 8.68
CA ASP A 84 3.89 4.15 8.17
C ASP A 84 5.00 3.44 7.39
N ASP A 85 5.63 2.41 8.00
CA ASP A 85 6.66 1.61 7.35
C ASP A 85 6.13 0.88 6.11
N ALA A 86 4.94 0.29 6.20
CA ALA A 86 4.33 -0.42 5.09
C ALA A 86 3.97 0.51 3.92
N LEU A 87 3.42 1.69 4.19
CA LEU A 87 3.05 2.66 3.15
C LEU A 87 4.30 3.21 2.45
N GLN A 88 5.37 3.49 3.20
CA GLN A 88 6.63 3.92 2.62
C GLN A 88 7.27 2.83 1.75
N PHE A 89 7.29 1.59 2.23
CA PHE A 89 7.82 0.45 1.49
C PHE A 89 7.02 0.17 0.22
N VAL A 90 5.69 0.02 0.34
CA VAL A 90 4.80 -0.29 -0.79
C VAL A 90 4.78 0.86 -1.79
N GLY A 91 4.74 2.10 -1.33
CA GLY A 91 4.80 3.29 -2.18
C GLY A 91 6.12 3.34 -2.97
N GLY A 92 7.25 3.04 -2.34
CA GLY A 92 8.55 2.95 -3.01
C GLY A 92 8.63 1.83 -4.04
N VAL A 93 8.19 0.61 -3.70
CA VAL A 93 8.18 -0.54 -4.62
C VAL A 93 7.28 -0.29 -5.83
N SER A 94 6.10 0.29 -5.60
CA SER A 94 5.14 0.59 -6.67
C SER A 94 5.66 1.68 -7.60
N LEU A 95 6.31 2.71 -7.05
CA LEU A 95 6.96 3.78 -7.81
C LEU A 95 8.12 3.25 -8.68
N PHE A 96 8.91 2.30 -8.16
CA PHE A 96 9.94 1.61 -8.96
C PHE A 96 9.31 0.86 -10.14
N PHE A 97 8.23 0.11 -9.90
CA PHE A 97 7.54 -0.61 -10.96
C PHE A 97 6.97 0.34 -12.01
N SER A 98 6.35 1.46 -11.61
CA SER A 98 5.87 2.49 -12.54
C SER A 98 6.97 3.06 -13.44
N PHE A 99 8.20 3.25 -12.94
CA PHE A 99 9.33 3.66 -13.78
C PHE A 99 9.68 2.61 -14.84
N THR A 100 9.67 1.33 -14.47
CA THR A 100 9.90 0.24 -15.43
C THR A 100 8.79 0.13 -16.47
N GLU A 101 7.54 0.45 -16.09
CA GLU A 101 6.40 0.46 -17.01
C GLU A 101 6.50 1.57 -18.06
N ILE A 102 6.98 2.77 -17.69
CA ILE A 102 7.24 3.85 -18.66
C ILE A 102 8.24 3.39 -19.72
N LEU A 103 9.35 2.75 -19.30
CA LEU A 103 10.33 2.20 -20.24
C LEU A 103 9.71 1.11 -21.12
N GLY A 104 8.88 0.25 -20.55
CA GLY A 104 8.14 -0.79 -21.27
C GLY A 104 7.20 -0.21 -22.34
N VAL A 105 6.43 0.82 -22.01
CA VAL A 105 5.55 1.52 -22.95
C VAL A 105 6.36 2.18 -24.06
N TRP A 106 7.46 2.85 -23.73
CA TRP A 106 8.34 3.47 -24.72
C TRP A 106 8.97 2.44 -25.66
N LEU A 107 9.52 1.35 -25.13
CA LEU A 107 10.12 0.26 -25.91
C LEU A 107 9.09 -0.40 -26.83
N ALA A 108 7.91 -0.72 -26.32
CA ALA A 108 6.88 -1.36 -27.14
C ALA A 108 6.27 -0.38 -28.16
N HIS A 109 6.25 0.93 -27.88
CA HIS A 109 5.86 1.95 -28.87
C HIS A 109 6.89 1.99 -30.00
N ARG A 110 8.19 2.06 -29.64
CA ARG A 110 9.30 2.02 -30.60
C ARG A 110 9.28 0.74 -31.42
N TYR A 111 9.09 -0.42 -30.80
CA TYR A 111 9.04 -1.72 -31.48
C TYR A 111 7.89 -1.78 -32.49
N ARG A 112 6.70 -1.31 -32.14
CA ARG A 112 5.57 -1.26 -33.09
C ARG A 112 5.76 -0.23 -34.21
N ASN A 113 6.51 0.84 -33.96
CA ASN A 113 6.85 1.84 -34.97
C ASN A 113 8.11 1.50 -35.80
N GLN A 114 8.75 0.35 -35.57
CA GLN A 114 9.78 -0.14 -36.47
C GLN A 114 9.12 -0.57 -37.79
N LYS A 115 9.54 0.07 -38.89
CA LYS A 115 9.10 -0.28 -40.25
C LYS A 115 9.50 -1.72 -40.56
N ASP A 116 8.58 -2.46 -41.17
CA ASP A 116 8.85 -3.80 -41.66
C ASP A 116 9.88 -3.74 -42.79
N HIS A 117 11.10 -4.23 -42.54
CA HIS A 117 12.17 -4.28 -43.54
C HIS A 117 11.81 -5.16 -44.75
N ARG A 118 10.80 -6.04 -44.62
CA ARG A 118 10.32 -6.91 -45.72
C ARG A 118 9.48 -6.19 -46.76
N GLN A 119 9.00 -4.97 -46.49
CA GLN A 119 8.21 -4.17 -47.44
C GLN A 119 9.05 -3.21 -48.30
N ASN A 120 10.38 -3.34 -48.33
CA ASN A 120 11.20 -2.65 -49.33
C ASN A 120 11.25 -3.50 -50.62
N PRO A 121 10.51 -3.15 -51.69
CA PRO A 121 10.58 -3.84 -52.98
C PRO A 121 11.94 -3.72 -53.71
N GLY A 122 12.91 -2.98 -53.14
CA GLY A 122 14.27 -2.82 -53.68
C GLY A 122 15.34 -3.74 -53.08
N ALA A 123 14.99 -4.71 -52.23
CA ALA A 123 15.96 -5.62 -51.61
C ALA A 123 16.16 -6.96 -52.36
N PHE A 124 15.53 -7.12 -53.53
CA PHE A 124 15.66 -8.30 -54.41
C PHE A 124 16.21 -7.95 -55.81
N ILE A 125 16.90 -6.82 -55.96
CA ILE A 125 17.64 -6.48 -57.18
C ILE A 125 19.11 -6.32 -56.83
#